data_AF-A0A1T4VK85-F1
#
_entry.id   AF-A0A1T4VK85-F1
#
_cell.length_a   1.000
_cell.length_b   1.000
_cell.length_c   1.000
_cell.angle_alpha   90.00
_cell.angle_beta   90.00
_cell.angle_gamma   90.00
#
_symmetry.space_group_name_H-M   'P 1'
#
loop_
_entity.id
_entity.type
_entity.pdbx_description
1 polymer ?
#
loop_
_entity_poly.entity_id
_entity_poly.type
_entity_poly.pdbx_seq_one_letter_code
_entity_poly.pdbx_strand_id
1 'polypeptide(L)'
;MTDFSQAEFGELPPELENMDPDFFASLGVPEAGEEVSFLPAGELVIETHCLLNPSLPLSQSELRPFVEAVRFALGMSEAEVQLSIVNDAEMAQHHEQFKSRIGPTNVLSFPDSDPERPQYIGEIILSADTLVREADLYGQPVLEHFARLLAHAFLHLAGYPHGEEMYSLTEQAVQAATGEGPAR
;
A
#
# COMPACT_ATOMS: atom_id res chain seq x y z
N MET A 1 8.19 -10.61 29.97
CA MET A 1 7.71 -11.93 29.50
C MET A 1 6.21 -11.91 29.65
N THR A 2 5.52 -11.62 28.55
CA THR A 2 4.06 -11.77 28.45
C THR A 2 3.84 -12.61 27.20
N ASP A 3 3.02 -13.63 27.35
CA ASP A 3 2.77 -14.68 26.37
C ASP A 3 1.58 -14.24 25.50
N PHE A 4 1.67 -14.47 24.18
CA PHE A 4 0.67 -14.04 23.19
C PHE A 4 0.02 -15.24 22.45
N SER A 5 0.20 -16.46 22.96
CA SER A 5 -0.07 -17.72 22.24
C SER A 5 -1.53 -18.20 22.18
N GLN A 6 -2.55 -17.35 22.40
CA GLN A 6 -3.93 -17.77 22.18
C GLN A 6 -4.72 -16.79 21.34
N ALA A 7 -4.97 -17.31 20.15
CA ALA A 7 -5.44 -16.64 18.99
C ALA A 7 -5.90 -17.78 17.99
N GLU A 8 -7.13 -17.77 17.45
CA GLU A 8 -7.70 -18.64 16.39
C GLU A 8 -8.30 -17.86 15.14
N PHE A 9 -7.68 -17.91 13.96
CA PHE A 9 -7.96 -17.13 12.73
C PHE A 9 -9.32 -17.53 12.12
N GLY A 10 -10.18 -16.54 11.87
CA GLY A 10 -11.47 -16.72 11.19
C GLY A 10 -11.38 -17.11 9.70
N GLU A 11 -12.51 -17.51 9.11
CA GLU A 11 -12.58 -17.88 7.68
C GLU A 11 -12.38 -16.67 6.76
N LEU A 12 -11.66 -16.88 5.65
CA LEU A 12 -11.35 -15.84 4.64
C LEU A 12 -12.62 -15.26 3.99
N PRO A 13 -12.64 -13.97 3.65
CA PRO A 13 -13.77 -13.37 2.94
C PRO A 13 -13.96 -13.97 1.53
N PRO A 14 -15.22 -14.17 1.08
CA PRO A 14 -15.53 -14.92 -0.14
C PRO A 14 -15.06 -14.24 -1.44
N GLU A 15 -14.70 -12.95 -1.42
CA GLU A 15 -14.07 -12.30 -2.58
C GLU A 15 -12.66 -12.84 -2.88
N LEU A 16 -11.94 -13.39 -1.88
CA LEU A 16 -10.61 -13.97 -2.04
C LEU A 16 -10.62 -15.43 -2.49
N GLU A 17 -11.77 -16.11 -2.40
CA GLU A 17 -11.95 -17.54 -2.69
C GLU A 17 -11.71 -17.92 -4.18
N ASN A 18 -11.61 -16.91 -5.06
CA ASN A 18 -11.43 -17.07 -6.51
C ASN A 18 -10.09 -16.50 -7.03
N MET A 19 -9.19 -16.05 -6.14
CA MET A 19 -7.82 -15.69 -6.53
C MET A 19 -6.94 -16.94 -6.67
N ASP A 20 -5.90 -16.85 -7.50
CA ASP A 20 -5.03 -17.98 -7.83
C ASP A 20 -4.40 -18.59 -6.55
N PRO A 21 -4.59 -19.89 -6.25
CA PRO A 21 -4.07 -20.49 -5.02
C PRO A 21 -2.54 -20.42 -4.89
N ASP A 22 -1.80 -20.30 -6.00
CA ASP A 22 -0.34 -20.12 -5.96
C ASP A 22 0.07 -18.70 -5.49
N PHE A 23 -0.83 -17.70 -5.54
CA PHE A 23 -0.61 -16.35 -4.99
C PHE A 23 -0.48 -16.39 -3.46
N PHE A 24 -1.37 -17.12 -2.78
CA PHE A 24 -1.32 -17.27 -1.31
C PHE A 24 -0.14 -18.14 -0.87
N ALA A 25 0.23 -19.16 -1.64
CA ALA A 25 1.40 -19.99 -1.36
C ALA A 25 2.73 -19.21 -1.44
N SER A 26 2.78 -18.13 -2.24
CA SER A 26 3.94 -17.24 -2.35
C SER A 26 4.03 -16.17 -1.26
N LEU A 27 2.94 -15.90 -0.53
CA LEU A 27 2.78 -14.74 0.36
C LEU A 27 3.30 -14.95 1.80
N GLY A 28 3.81 -16.13 2.14
CA GLY A 28 4.31 -16.42 3.49
C GLY A 28 3.23 -16.38 4.57
N VAL A 29 1.98 -16.72 4.21
CA VAL A 29 0.83 -16.81 5.14
C VAL A 29 1.19 -17.76 6.30
N PRO A 30 0.94 -17.38 7.57
CA PRO A 30 1.28 -18.22 8.71
C PRO A 30 0.51 -19.55 8.68
N GLU A 31 1.15 -20.64 9.10
CA GLU A 31 0.51 -21.96 9.17
C GLU A 31 -0.52 -22.05 10.31
N ALA A 32 -1.54 -22.89 10.12
CA ALA A 32 -2.76 -22.92 10.93
C ALA A 32 -2.52 -23.12 12.46
N GLY A 33 -2.97 -22.15 13.26
CA GLY A 33 -3.02 -22.24 14.73
C GLY A 33 -2.88 -20.93 15.52
N GLU A 34 -3.14 -19.79 14.89
CA GLU A 34 -2.94 -18.41 15.41
C GLU A 34 -4.25 -17.60 15.17
N GLU A 35 -4.39 -16.30 15.52
CA GLU A 35 -5.52 -15.40 15.14
C GLU A 35 -4.99 -14.14 14.47
N VAL A 36 -5.75 -13.68 13.48
CA VAL A 36 -6.32 -12.35 13.60
C VAL A 36 -7.78 -12.52 13.92
N SER A 37 -8.19 -11.69 14.86
CA SER A 37 -9.56 -11.33 14.99
C SER A 37 -9.77 -10.60 13.68
N PHE A 38 -10.53 -11.19 12.74
CA PHE A 38 -10.92 -10.51 11.51
C PHE A 38 -11.88 -9.38 11.90
N LEU A 39 -11.27 -8.32 12.46
CA LEU A 39 -11.86 -7.00 12.53
C LEU A 39 -12.09 -6.57 11.07
N PRO A 40 -13.24 -5.93 10.78
CA PRO A 40 -13.59 -5.59 9.42
C PRO A 40 -12.48 -4.73 8.81
N ALA A 41 -12.06 -5.07 7.59
CA ALA A 41 -11.03 -4.30 6.90
C ALA A 41 -11.44 -2.81 6.84
N GLY A 42 -10.54 -1.94 7.28
CA GLY A 42 -10.77 -0.50 7.30
C GLY A 42 -11.03 0.01 5.89
N GLU A 43 -11.97 0.96 5.76
CA GLU A 43 -12.46 1.43 4.47
C GLU A 43 -11.32 1.93 3.57
N LEU A 44 -11.12 1.25 2.44
CA LEU A 44 -10.17 1.63 1.41
C LEU A 44 -10.92 2.24 0.22
N VAL A 45 -10.89 3.57 0.13
CA VAL A 45 -11.41 4.33 -1.00
C VAL A 45 -10.30 4.47 -2.05
N ILE A 46 -10.54 4.02 -3.28
CA ILE A 46 -9.59 4.15 -4.39
C ILE A 46 -10.25 4.93 -5.52
N GLU A 47 -9.63 6.05 -5.89
CA GLU A 47 -9.98 6.84 -7.06
C GLU A 47 -8.87 6.80 -8.11
N THR A 48 -9.23 6.95 -9.38
CA THR A 48 -8.27 6.94 -10.50
C THR A 48 -8.65 7.99 -11.52
N HIS A 49 -7.84 9.05 -11.58
CA HIS A 49 -8.04 10.26 -12.39
C HIS A 49 -7.07 10.32 -13.59
N CYS A 50 -6.46 9.19 -13.94
CA CYS A 50 -5.57 9.03 -15.09
C CYS A 50 -6.07 7.96 -16.07
N LEU A 51 -5.47 7.92 -17.26
CA LEU A 51 -5.70 6.82 -18.20
C LEU A 51 -5.06 5.52 -17.68
N LEU A 52 -5.63 4.38 -18.05
CA LEU A 52 -5.04 3.07 -17.78
C LEU A 52 -3.67 2.96 -18.48
N ASN A 53 -2.64 2.63 -17.70
CA ASN A 53 -1.29 2.41 -18.18
C ASN A 53 -1.02 0.90 -18.17
N PRO A 54 -0.68 0.25 -19.30
CA PRO A 54 -0.51 -1.20 -19.36
C PRO A 54 0.67 -1.74 -18.56
N SER A 55 1.58 -0.86 -18.09
CA SER A 55 2.68 -1.22 -17.19
C SER A 55 2.26 -1.25 -15.71
N LEU A 56 1.04 -0.83 -15.37
CA LEU A 56 0.55 -0.71 -13.99
C LEU A 56 -0.81 -1.42 -13.81
N PRO A 57 -1.06 -2.01 -12.62
CA PRO A 57 -2.35 -2.59 -12.25
C PRO A 57 -3.34 -1.46 -11.89
N LEU A 58 -3.79 -0.70 -12.89
CA LEU A 58 -4.72 0.43 -12.70
C LEU A 58 -6.19 0.06 -12.90
N SER A 59 -6.52 -1.19 -13.23
CA SER A 59 -7.91 -1.63 -13.12
C SER A 59 -8.27 -1.79 -11.64
N GLN A 60 -9.49 -1.43 -11.23
CA GLN A 60 -9.90 -1.55 -9.82
C GLN A 60 -9.76 -2.99 -9.28
N SER A 61 -9.93 -3.99 -10.15
CA SER A 61 -9.83 -5.42 -9.83
C SER A 61 -8.41 -5.89 -9.53
N GLU A 62 -7.38 -5.19 -10.04
CA GLU A 62 -5.97 -5.48 -9.73
C GLU A 62 -5.44 -4.54 -8.65
N LEU A 63 -5.83 -3.26 -8.71
CA LEU A 63 -5.37 -2.20 -7.82
C LEU A 63 -5.80 -2.44 -6.37
N ARG A 64 -7.07 -2.82 -6.14
CA ARG A 64 -7.56 -3.08 -4.78
C ARG A 64 -6.80 -4.21 -4.08
N PRO A 65 -6.74 -5.45 -4.60
CA PRO A 65 -6.01 -6.52 -3.91
C PRO A 65 -4.51 -6.23 -3.76
N PHE A 66 -3.89 -5.50 -4.70
CA PHE A 66 -2.49 -5.07 -4.56
C PHE A 66 -2.29 -4.10 -3.39
N VAL A 67 -3.15 -3.09 -3.26
CA VAL A 67 -3.09 -2.13 -2.14
C VAL A 67 -3.42 -2.81 -0.81
N GLU A 68 -4.39 -3.72 -0.78
CA GLU A 68 -4.71 -4.51 0.42
C GLU A 68 -3.57 -5.44 0.83
N ALA A 69 -2.84 -6.06 -0.12
CA ALA A 69 -1.66 -6.86 0.19
C ALA A 69 -0.56 -6.04 0.86
N VAL A 70 -0.31 -4.81 0.39
CA VAL A 70 0.64 -3.88 1.03
C VAL A 70 0.15 -3.44 2.42
N ARG A 71 -1.13 -3.12 2.59
CA ARG A 71 -1.71 -2.78 3.92
C ARG A 71 -1.59 -3.96 4.89
N PHE A 72 -1.91 -5.17 4.46
CA PHE A 72 -1.83 -6.39 5.26
C PHE A 72 -0.39 -6.69 5.68
N ALA A 73 0.57 -6.59 4.77
CA ALA A 73 2.00 -6.77 5.06
C ALA A 73 2.56 -5.75 6.08
N LEU A 74 1.92 -4.59 6.22
CA LEU A 74 2.24 -3.57 7.23
C LEU A 74 1.42 -3.68 8.52
N GLY A 75 0.50 -4.64 8.63
CA GLY A 75 -0.43 -4.73 9.77
C GLY A 75 -1.47 -3.59 9.83
N MET A 76 -1.79 -2.99 8.67
CA MET A 76 -2.67 -1.81 8.54
C MET A 76 -4.00 -2.13 7.84
N SER A 77 -4.47 -3.37 7.92
CA SER A 77 -5.73 -3.84 7.33
C SER A 77 -6.97 -3.16 7.92
N GLU A 78 -6.90 -2.63 9.15
CA GLU A 78 -8.00 -1.95 9.85
C GLU A 78 -8.04 -0.42 9.63
N ALA A 79 -7.01 0.15 9.00
CA ALA A 79 -6.86 1.61 8.91
C ALA A 79 -7.58 2.19 7.68
N GLU A 80 -8.65 2.97 7.87
CA GLU A 80 -9.36 3.68 6.79
C GLU A 80 -8.41 4.66 6.07
N VAL A 81 -8.43 4.64 4.73
CA VAL A 81 -7.50 5.42 3.91
C VAL A 81 -8.08 5.71 2.53
N GLN A 82 -7.83 6.92 2.02
CA GLN A 82 -8.15 7.29 0.65
C GLN A 82 -6.88 7.30 -0.21
N LEU A 83 -6.93 6.61 -1.36
CA LEU A 83 -5.87 6.55 -2.36
C LEU A 83 -6.36 7.11 -3.70
N SER A 84 -5.74 8.19 -4.16
CA SER A 84 -6.01 8.81 -5.46
C SER A 84 -4.83 8.59 -6.41
N ILE A 85 -5.05 7.83 -7.48
CA ILE A 85 -4.07 7.67 -8.57
C ILE A 85 -4.32 8.74 -9.62
N VAL A 86 -3.31 9.57 -9.89
CA VAL A 86 -3.41 10.75 -10.78
C VAL A 86 -2.34 10.71 -11.87
N ASN A 87 -2.46 11.64 -12.83
CA ASN A 87 -1.44 11.91 -13.84
C ASN A 87 -0.47 13.01 -13.38
N ASP A 88 0.62 13.23 -14.10
CA ASP A 88 1.63 14.24 -13.75
C ASP A 88 1.13 15.69 -13.75
N ALA A 89 0.14 16.03 -14.60
CA ALA A 89 -0.38 17.40 -14.69
C ALA A 89 -1.26 17.75 -13.47
N GLU A 90 -2.02 16.79 -12.97
CA GLU A 90 -2.83 16.89 -11.75
C GLU A 90 -1.96 16.80 -10.49
N MET A 91 -0.98 15.89 -10.46
CA MET A 91 0.02 15.83 -9.39
C MET A 91 0.80 17.15 -9.26
N ALA A 92 1.18 17.79 -10.38
CA ALA A 92 1.85 19.10 -10.33
C ALA A 92 0.96 20.19 -9.71
N GLN A 93 -0.36 20.16 -9.95
CA GLN A 93 -1.31 21.08 -9.31
C GLN A 93 -1.38 20.83 -7.79
N HIS A 94 -1.48 19.57 -7.36
CA HIS A 94 -1.47 19.21 -5.94
C HIS A 94 -0.14 19.56 -5.25
N HIS A 95 1.00 19.35 -5.91
CA HIS A 95 2.32 19.66 -5.36
C HIS A 95 2.55 21.18 -5.21
N GLU A 96 2.02 21.99 -6.13
CA GLU A 96 1.99 23.45 -6.00
C GLU A 96 1.02 23.88 -4.88
N GLN A 97 -0.21 23.37 -4.88
CA GLN A 97 -1.26 23.71 -3.92
C GLN A 97 -0.88 23.37 -2.47
N PHE A 98 -0.31 22.20 -2.22
CA PHE A 98 -0.09 21.68 -0.86
C PHE A 98 1.34 21.80 -0.34
N LYS A 99 2.34 21.93 -1.22
CA LYS A 99 3.76 22.03 -0.82
C LYS A 99 4.47 23.27 -1.39
N SER A 100 3.78 24.11 -2.18
CA SER A 100 4.35 25.29 -2.86
C SER A 100 5.57 24.95 -3.73
N ARG A 101 5.54 23.79 -4.40
CA ARG A 101 6.61 23.28 -5.26
C ARG A 101 6.13 23.09 -6.69
N ILE A 102 6.99 23.40 -7.65
CA ILE A 102 6.68 23.34 -9.09
C ILE A 102 7.01 21.95 -9.64
N GLY A 103 6.09 21.39 -10.44
CA GLY A 103 6.25 20.12 -11.13
C GLY A 103 5.74 18.91 -10.33
N PRO A 104 5.57 17.74 -10.97
CA PRO A 104 5.07 16.55 -10.31
C PRO A 104 6.05 15.96 -9.28
N THR A 105 5.54 15.11 -8.41
CA THR A 105 6.31 14.21 -7.53
C THR A 105 5.70 12.80 -7.64
N ASN A 106 6.38 11.78 -7.13
CA ASN A 106 5.85 10.41 -7.16
C ASN A 106 4.63 10.23 -6.25
N VAL A 107 4.71 10.66 -4.99
CA VAL A 107 3.64 10.53 -4.00
C VAL A 107 3.54 11.74 -3.08
N LEU A 108 2.34 12.03 -2.61
CA LEU A 108 2.02 12.94 -1.51
C LEU A 108 1.18 12.19 -0.47
N SER A 109 1.54 12.34 0.80
CA SER A 109 0.81 11.74 1.93
C SER A 109 0.32 12.85 2.87
N PHE A 110 -0.93 12.71 3.32
CA PHE A 110 -1.64 13.65 4.19
C PHE A 110 -2.15 12.88 5.40
N PRO A 111 -1.36 12.76 6.49
CA PRO A 111 -1.80 12.07 7.70
C PRO A 111 -2.97 12.79 8.34
N ASP A 112 -3.99 12.04 8.73
CA ASP A 112 -5.05 12.49 9.62
C ASP A 112 -4.78 12.00 11.05
N SER A 113 -5.32 12.71 12.04
CA SER A 113 -5.19 12.38 13.45
C SER A 113 -6.42 12.83 14.26
N ASP A 114 -7.59 12.86 13.61
CA ASP A 114 -8.86 13.20 14.26
C ASP A 114 -9.22 12.14 15.33
N PRO A 115 -9.28 12.50 16.62
CA PRO A 115 -9.65 11.56 17.68
C PRO A 115 -11.10 11.08 17.59
N GLU A 116 -11.96 11.72 16.80
CA GLU A 116 -13.32 11.25 16.51
C GLU A 116 -13.36 10.21 15.37
N ARG A 117 -12.28 10.08 14.59
CA ARG A 117 -12.10 9.08 13.50
C ARG A 117 -10.77 8.32 13.62
N PRO A 118 -10.51 7.59 14.72
CA PRO A 118 -9.20 6.99 15.00
C PRO A 118 -8.78 5.88 14.02
N GLN A 119 -9.69 5.36 13.20
CA GLN A 119 -9.36 4.44 12.11
C GLN A 119 -8.86 5.16 10.85
N TYR A 120 -9.21 6.42 10.63
CA TYR A 120 -8.82 7.18 9.44
C TYR A 120 -7.40 7.73 9.57
N ILE A 121 -6.48 7.11 8.84
CA ILE A 121 -5.06 7.51 8.84
C ILE A 121 -4.73 8.59 7.80
N GLY A 122 -5.66 8.89 6.89
CA GLY A 122 -5.59 10.04 5.98
C GLY A 122 -5.58 9.67 4.49
N GLU A 123 -4.89 10.49 3.69
CA GLU A 123 -4.98 10.49 2.22
C GLU A 123 -3.62 10.30 1.54
N ILE A 124 -3.61 9.58 0.42
CA ILE A 124 -2.46 9.36 -0.46
C ILE A 124 -2.84 9.82 -1.87
N ILE A 125 -2.00 10.66 -2.47
CA ILE A 125 -2.08 11.00 -3.90
C ILE A 125 -0.81 10.48 -4.57
N LEU A 126 -0.92 9.69 -5.63
CA LEU A 126 0.22 9.07 -6.31
C LEU A 126 0.16 9.31 -7.83
N SER A 127 1.27 9.73 -8.44
CA SER A 127 1.36 9.91 -9.90
C SER A 127 1.77 8.61 -10.59
N ALA A 128 0.89 8.06 -11.41
CA ALA A 128 1.19 6.90 -12.25
C ALA A 128 2.30 7.21 -13.28
N ASP A 129 2.32 8.44 -13.81
CA ASP A 129 3.30 8.87 -14.82
C ASP A 129 4.71 9.01 -14.22
N THR A 130 4.82 9.62 -13.02
CA THR A 130 6.11 9.72 -12.33
C THR A 130 6.59 8.35 -11.86
N LEU A 131 5.71 7.50 -11.31
CA LEU A 131 6.07 6.15 -10.88
C LEU A 131 6.70 5.34 -12.02
N VAL A 132 6.05 5.27 -13.19
CA VAL A 132 6.58 4.48 -14.33
C VAL A 132 7.90 5.06 -14.83
N ARG A 133 8.04 6.39 -14.85
CA ARG A 133 9.29 7.07 -15.22
C ARG A 133 10.43 6.82 -14.22
N GLU A 134 10.14 6.77 -12.92
CA GLU A 134 11.13 6.47 -11.88
C GLU A 134 11.56 5.01 -11.91
N ALA A 135 10.61 4.08 -12.09
CA ALA A 135 10.91 2.65 -12.21
C ALA A 135 11.86 2.38 -13.40
N ASP A 136 11.61 2.98 -14.56
CA ASP A 136 12.51 2.91 -15.73
C ASP A 136 13.88 3.56 -15.45
N LEU A 137 13.90 4.75 -14.85
CA LEU A 137 15.13 5.49 -14.52
C LEU A 137 16.02 4.75 -13.51
N TYR A 138 15.43 4.05 -12.54
CA TYR A 138 16.14 3.28 -11.51
C TYR A 138 16.37 1.81 -11.90
N GLY A 139 15.82 1.36 -13.04
CA GLY A 139 15.93 -0.03 -13.49
C GLY A 139 15.21 -1.02 -12.57
N GLN A 140 14.13 -0.61 -11.92
CA GLN A 140 13.36 -1.42 -10.98
C GLN A 140 12.06 -1.93 -11.63
N PRO A 141 11.57 -3.13 -11.27
CA PRO A 141 10.24 -3.57 -11.66
C PRO A 141 9.17 -2.57 -11.22
N VAL A 142 8.26 -2.20 -12.13
CA VAL A 142 7.21 -1.20 -11.87
C VAL A 142 6.34 -1.57 -10.67
N LEU A 143 6.03 -2.87 -10.49
CA LEU A 143 5.26 -3.35 -9.34
C LEU A 143 6.02 -3.21 -8.01
N GLU A 144 7.32 -3.47 -7.97
CA GLU A 144 8.13 -3.24 -6.76
C GLU A 144 8.21 -1.76 -6.41
N HIS A 145 8.44 -0.89 -7.40
CA HIS A 145 8.45 0.55 -7.15
C HIS A 145 7.08 1.05 -6.69
N PHE A 146 5.99 0.47 -7.21
CA PHE A 146 4.65 0.78 -6.74
C PHE A 146 4.41 0.33 -5.29
N ALA A 147 4.73 -0.92 -4.95
CA ALA A 147 4.64 -1.42 -3.59
C ALA A 147 5.48 -0.58 -2.62
N ARG A 148 6.68 -0.16 -3.05
CA ARG A 148 7.60 0.68 -2.27
C ARG A 148 7.00 2.06 -1.98
N LEU A 149 6.43 2.72 -2.99
CA LEU A 149 5.76 4.01 -2.82
C LEU A 149 4.51 3.92 -1.93
N LEU A 150 3.69 2.86 -2.10
CA LEU A 150 2.52 2.63 -1.26
C LEU A 150 2.92 2.35 0.20
N ALA A 151 3.84 1.43 0.44
CA ALA A 151 4.29 1.08 1.78
C ALA A 151 4.91 2.29 2.50
N HIS A 152 5.72 3.07 1.78
CA HIS A 152 6.29 4.31 2.30
C HIS A 152 5.22 5.34 2.66
N ALA A 153 4.19 5.52 1.81
CA ALA A 153 3.08 6.41 2.07
C ALA A 153 2.23 5.97 3.28
N PHE A 154 1.91 4.67 3.40
CA PHE A 154 1.18 4.12 4.55
C PHE A 154 1.96 4.29 5.86
N LEU A 155 3.27 4.02 5.87
CA LEU A 155 4.13 4.25 7.02
C LEU A 155 4.15 5.73 7.44
N HIS A 156 4.11 6.67 6.48
CA HIS A 156 3.96 8.08 6.80
C HIS A 156 2.60 8.45 7.39
N LEU A 157 1.51 7.87 6.90
CA LEU A 157 0.18 8.07 7.49
C LEU A 157 0.13 7.53 8.93
N ALA A 158 0.75 6.37 9.18
CA ALA A 158 0.93 5.80 10.52
C ALA A 158 1.95 6.54 11.41
N GLY A 159 2.51 7.66 10.96
CA GLY A 159 3.38 8.52 11.77
C GLY A 159 4.85 8.08 11.86
N TYR A 160 5.31 7.11 11.06
CA TYR A 160 6.71 6.73 11.04
C TYR A 160 7.58 7.86 10.43
N PRO A 161 8.65 8.29 11.12
CA PRO A 161 9.60 9.24 10.57
C PRO A 161 10.49 8.57 9.52
N HIS A 162 10.98 9.35 8.53
CA HIS A 162 12.03 8.87 7.62
C HIS A 162 13.25 8.39 8.42
N GLY A 163 13.62 7.12 8.24
CA GLY A 163 14.73 6.50 8.96
C GLY A 163 14.89 5.02 8.61
N GLU A 164 15.93 4.40 9.15
CA GLU A 164 16.31 3.00 8.90
C GLU A 164 15.17 2.00 9.17
N GLU A 165 14.40 2.22 10.23
CA GLU A 165 13.20 1.42 10.56
C GLU A 165 12.13 1.50 9.47
N MET A 166 11.80 2.71 9.00
CA MET A 166 10.84 2.93 7.92
C MET A 166 11.29 2.28 6.62
N TYR A 167 12.58 2.38 6.26
CA TYR A 167 13.12 1.70 5.07
C TYR A 167 13.04 0.17 5.22
N SER A 168 13.37 -0.37 6.39
CA SER A 168 13.28 -1.81 6.65
C SER A 168 11.85 -2.35 6.52
N LEU A 169 10.86 -1.63 7.07
CA LEU A 169 9.44 -1.99 6.93
C LEU A 169 8.93 -1.84 5.50
N THR A 170 9.43 -0.83 4.77
CA THR A 170 9.10 -0.62 3.34
C THR A 170 9.55 -1.83 2.50
N GLU A 171 10.80 -2.27 2.63
CA GLU A 171 11.31 -3.41 1.84
C GLU A 171 10.67 -4.75 2.25
N GLN A 172 10.32 -4.94 3.52
CA GLN A 172 9.54 -6.11 3.98
C GLN A 172 8.15 -6.14 3.32
N ALA A 173 7.45 -5.01 3.27
CA ALA A 173 6.14 -4.90 2.63
C ALA A 173 6.21 -5.08 1.10
N VAL A 174 7.28 -4.59 0.45
CA VAL A 174 7.56 -4.87 -0.97
C VAL A 174 7.71 -6.37 -1.21
N GLN A 175 8.62 -7.02 -0.46
CA GLN A 175 8.89 -8.45 -0.61
C GLN A 175 7.63 -9.31 -0.41
N ALA A 176 6.78 -8.96 0.57
CA ALA A 176 5.50 -9.63 0.76
C ALA A 176 4.55 -9.39 -0.44
N ALA A 177 4.35 -8.14 -0.85
CA ALA A 177 3.37 -7.78 -1.87
C ALA A 177 3.75 -8.18 -3.30
N THR A 178 5.03 -8.36 -3.63
CA THR A 178 5.49 -8.73 -4.99
C THR A 178 6.06 -10.14 -5.11
N GLY A 179 6.33 -10.85 -4.00
CA GLY A 179 6.84 -12.22 -4.00
C GLY A 179 8.32 -12.38 -4.38
N GLU A 180 8.98 -11.34 -4.88
CA GLU A 180 10.43 -11.36 -5.17
C GLU A 180 11.22 -10.89 -3.94
N GLY A 181 11.91 -11.85 -3.29
CA GLY A 181 12.93 -11.53 -2.29
C GLY A 181 14.15 -10.86 -2.92
N PRO A 182 14.98 -10.14 -2.13
CA PRO A 182 16.07 -9.33 -2.67
C PRO A 182 17.00 -10.18 -3.55
N ALA A 183 17.18 -9.74 -4.80
CA ALA A 183 18.08 -10.35 -5.76
C ALA A 183 19.50 -10.45 -5.15
N ARG A 184 20.02 -11.69 -5.12
CA ARG A 184 21.32 -12.05 -4.52
C ARG A 184 22.51 -11.74 -5.41
#